data_AF-A0A536P3I8-F1
#
_entry.id   AF-A0A536P3I8-F1
#
_cell.length_a   1.000
_cell.length_b   1.000
_cell.length_c   1.000
_cell.angle_alpha   90.00
_cell.angle_beta   90.00
_cell.angle_gamma   90.00
#
_symmetry.space_group_name_H-M   'P 1'
#
loop_
_entity.id
_entity.type
_entity.pdbx_description
1 polymer ?
#
loop_
_entity_poly.entity_id
_entity_poly.type
_entity_poly.pdbx_seq_one_letter_code
_entity_poly.pdbx_strand_id
1 'polypeptide(L)'
;MPEGFEAYARVLHPAYREGDLAPIRWSAVAARTGATAHPLMQFHRIAKIPLHEYPSWGMLPSEGSLPAIEAKRLVSILGGFTSRPDRCYLGIWEGFGVPELQAWRHRPRLFLPHRAYFLFPGPIDGVAALSFGTFQHPANLWWPQTRTWCVATDIDLYETYIEARGSG
;
A
#
# COMPACT_ATOMS: atom_id res chain seq x y z
N MET A 1 -12.42 3.08 -6.56
CA MET A 1 -12.58 1.97 -5.61
C MET A 1 -13.66 1.03 -6.10
N PRO A 2 -13.53 -0.29 -5.91
CA PRO A 2 -14.60 -1.24 -6.24
C PRO A 2 -15.87 -0.95 -5.45
N GLU A 3 -17.03 -1.03 -6.09
CA GLU A 3 -18.34 -0.91 -5.42
C GLU A 3 -18.63 -2.17 -4.58
N GLY A 4 -19.26 -2.00 -3.40
CA GLY A 4 -19.79 -3.13 -2.61
C GLY A 4 -18.97 -3.57 -1.38
N PHE A 5 -18.13 -2.68 -0.82
CA PHE A 5 -17.54 -2.84 0.51
C PHE A 5 -18.18 -1.84 1.50
N GLU A 6 -18.43 -2.28 2.74
CA GLU A 6 -19.19 -1.51 3.74
C GLU A 6 -18.28 -0.79 4.74
N ALA A 7 -17.04 -1.27 4.90
CA ALA A 7 -16.05 -0.68 5.78
C ALA A 7 -14.78 -0.32 5.01
N TYR A 8 -14.16 0.80 5.40
CA TYR A 8 -12.98 1.35 4.75
C TYR A 8 -11.99 1.92 5.78
N ALA A 9 -10.71 1.68 5.57
CA ALA A 9 -9.62 2.20 6.39
C ALA A 9 -8.42 2.67 5.55
N ARG A 10 -7.68 3.66 6.08
CA ARG A 10 -6.43 4.18 5.52
C ARG A 10 -5.24 3.81 6.41
N VAL A 11 -4.22 3.22 5.82
CA VAL A 11 -2.91 3.02 6.43
C VAL A 11 -1.99 4.11 5.89
N LEU A 12 -1.62 5.05 6.75
CA LEU A 12 -0.75 6.16 6.41
C LEU A 12 0.71 5.72 6.59
N HIS A 13 1.47 5.69 5.49
CA HIS A 13 2.85 5.22 5.51
C HIS A 13 3.69 6.16 6.38
N PRO A 14 4.54 5.67 7.30
CA PRO A 14 5.39 6.54 8.11
C PRO A 14 6.35 7.34 7.23
N ALA A 15 6.61 8.58 7.65
CA ALA A 15 7.83 9.29 7.26
C ALA A 15 9.02 8.72 8.04
N TYR A 16 10.25 9.15 7.75
CA TYR A 16 11.43 8.63 8.45
C TYR A 16 12.33 9.76 8.90
N ARG A 17 12.93 9.62 10.08
CA ARG A 17 13.96 10.56 10.52
C ARG A 17 15.24 10.36 9.71
N GLU A 18 15.86 11.46 9.32
CA GLU A 18 17.16 11.42 8.67
C GLU A 18 18.24 10.84 9.61
N GLY A 19 19.18 10.09 9.05
CA GLY A 19 20.27 9.45 9.78
C GLY A 19 19.99 7.99 10.16
N ASP A 20 19.01 7.74 11.04
CA ASP A 20 18.74 6.37 11.54
C ASP A 20 17.46 5.73 11.04
N LEU A 21 16.72 6.43 10.18
CA LEU A 21 15.50 5.93 9.55
C LEU A 21 14.43 5.49 10.56
N ALA A 22 14.40 6.10 11.75
CA ALA A 22 13.33 5.86 12.70
C ALA A 22 11.97 6.32 12.12
N PRO A 23 10.91 5.48 12.16
CA PRO A 23 9.62 5.84 11.58
C PRO A 23 8.92 6.94 12.38
N ILE A 24 8.40 7.94 11.67
CA ILE A 24 7.65 9.08 12.20
C ILE A 24 6.19 8.97 11.74
N ARG A 25 5.27 8.86 12.71
CA ARG A 25 3.82 8.85 12.44
C ARG A 25 3.34 10.22 11.98
N TRP A 26 2.34 10.24 11.11
CA TRP A 26 1.71 11.48 10.63
C TRP A 26 1.10 12.30 11.78
N SER A 27 0.54 11.66 12.80
CA SER A 27 0.02 12.36 13.99
C SER A 27 1.12 13.15 14.72
N ALA A 28 2.35 12.62 14.76
CA ALA A 28 3.49 13.32 15.36
C ALA A 28 3.96 14.49 14.49
N VAL A 29 3.89 14.36 13.16
CA VAL A 29 4.12 15.48 12.23
C VAL A 29 3.09 16.57 12.45
N ALA A 30 1.80 16.21 12.45
CA ALA A 30 0.71 17.16 12.66
C ALA A 30 0.81 17.90 14.00
N ALA A 31 1.11 17.18 15.09
CA ALA A 31 1.31 17.79 16.41
C ALA A 31 2.45 18.82 16.40
N ARG A 32 3.57 18.50 15.75
CA ARG A 32 4.75 19.38 15.68
C ARG A 32 4.53 20.63 14.83
N THR A 33 3.71 20.54 13.79
CA THR A 33 3.40 21.68 12.92
C THR A 33 2.15 22.45 13.36
N GLY A 34 1.44 21.97 14.38
CA GLY A 34 0.15 22.51 14.81
C GLY A 34 -1.01 22.21 13.84
N ALA A 35 -0.85 21.24 12.94
CA ALA A 35 -1.94 20.76 12.08
C ALA A 35 -2.87 19.82 12.87
N THR A 36 -4.15 19.77 12.48
CA THR A 36 -5.11 18.84 13.07
C THR A 36 -4.95 17.46 12.43
N ALA A 37 -4.73 16.43 13.24
CA ALA A 37 -4.75 15.05 12.77
C ALA A 37 -6.20 14.60 12.55
N HIS A 38 -6.51 14.08 11.36
CA HIS A 38 -7.83 13.53 11.05
C HIS A 38 -7.73 12.42 9.99
N PRO A 39 -8.74 11.54 9.85
CA PRO A 39 -8.67 10.37 8.97
C PRO A 39 -8.46 10.68 7.48
N LEU A 40 -8.72 11.91 7.02
CA LEU A 40 -8.59 12.34 5.62
C LEU A 40 -7.37 13.26 5.38
N MET A 41 -6.46 13.35 6.34
CA MET A 41 -5.30 14.23 6.20
C MET A 41 -4.37 13.78 5.06
N GLN A 42 -3.59 14.72 4.54
CA GLN A 42 -2.61 14.53 3.49
C GLN A 42 -1.23 14.97 3.99
N PHE A 43 -0.18 14.21 3.66
CA PHE A 43 1.15 14.38 4.27
C PHE A 43 1.71 15.79 4.09
N HIS A 44 1.78 16.27 2.84
CA HIS A 44 2.33 17.59 2.52
C HIS A 44 1.62 18.73 3.29
N ARG A 45 0.30 18.61 3.51
CA ARG A 45 -0.48 19.59 4.27
C ARG A 45 -0.16 19.58 5.76
N ILE A 46 -0.06 18.40 6.37
CA ILE A 46 0.31 18.31 7.80
C ILE A 46 1.77 18.63 8.03
N ALA A 47 2.65 18.35 7.07
CA ALA A 47 4.07 18.68 7.15
C ALA A 47 4.34 20.16 6.81
N LYS A 48 3.38 20.86 6.21
CA LYS A 48 3.48 22.25 5.74
C LYS A 48 4.65 22.45 4.76
N ILE A 49 4.75 21.52 3.80
CA ILE A 49 5.76 21.53 2.74
C ILE A 49 5.06 21.47 1.37
N PRO A 50 5.69 22.00 0.31
CA PRO A 50 5.23 21.79 -1.07
C PRO A 50 5.16 20.30 -1.42
N LEU A 51 4.34 19.96 -2.43
CA LEU A 51 4.29 18.60 -2.96
C LEU A 51 5.67 18.17 -3.47
N HIS A 52 6.04 16.93 -3.19
CA HIS A 52 7.31 16.30 -3.58
C HIS A 52 8.59 16.98 -3.03
N GLU A 53 8.48 17.92 -2.09
CA GLU A 53 9.63 18.48 -1.39
C GLU A 53 9.92 17.74 -0.08
N TYR A 54 11.19 17.61 0.27
CA TYR A 54 11.63 16.95 1.51
C TYR A 54 11.63 17.92 2.69
N PRO A 55 11.14 17.51 3.86
CA PRO A 55 11.30 18.32 5.07
C PRO A 55 12.75 18.29 5.57
N SER A 56 13.21 19.38 6.19
CA SER A 56 14.55 19.45 6.79
C SER A 56 14.77 18.50 7.99
N TRP A 57 13.71 17.88 8.50
CA TRP A 57 13.75 16.99 9.66
C TRP A 57 13.69 15.51 9.31
N GLY A 58 13.56 15.15 8.02
CA GLY A 58 13.45 13.75 7.63
C GLY A 58 13.09 13.49 6.17
N MET A 59 12.82 12.22 5.90
CA MET A 59 12.44 11.69 4.60
C MET A 59 10.93 11.59 4.46
N LEU A 60 10.43 11.75 3.23
CA LEU A 60 9.04 11.50 2.89
C LEU A 60 8.65 10.04 3.14
N PRO A 61 7.35 9.76 3.38
CA PRO A 61 6.87 8.38 3.32
C PRO A 61 7.10 7.77 1.95
N SER A 62 7.10 6.43 1.89
CA SER A 62 7.19 5.71 0.62
C SER A 62 5.94 5.98 -0.23
N GLU A 63 6.14 6.63 -1.38
CA GLU A 63 5.13 6.81 -2.42
C GLU A 63 4.95 5.50 -3.18
N GLY A 64 3.70 5.13 -3.48
CA GLY A 64 3.41 4.00 -4.36
C GLY A 64 3.73 2.61 -3.84
N SER A 65 4.32 2.51 -2.65
CA SER A 65 4.82 1.28 -2.08
C SER A 65 4.48 1.19 -0.60
N LEU A 66 3.79 0.12 -0.21
CA LEU A 66 3.49 -0.17 1.19
C LEU A 66 4.80 -0.55 1.90
N PRO A 67 5.21 0.13 2.98
CA PRO A 67 6.43 -0.23 3.69
C PRO A 67 6.39 -1.67 4.21
N ALA A 68 7.50 -2.40 4.09
CA ALA A 68 7.55 -3.84 4.38
C ALA A 68 7.09 -4.22 5.79
N ILE A 69 7.35 -3.37 6.79
CA ILE A 69 6.88 -3.58 8.17
C ILE A 69 5.35 -3.49 8.24
N GLU A 70 4.76 -2.51 7.55
CA GLU A 70 3.30 -2.35 7.51
C GLU A 70 2.66 -3.47 6.67
N ALA A 71 3.29 -3.91 5.58
CA ALA A 71 2.86 -5.09 4.84
C ALA A 71 2.79 -6.34 5.72
N LYS A 72 3.83 -6.63 6.51
CA LYS A 72 3.84 -7.76 7.46
C LYS A 72 2.73 -7.66 8.51
N ARG A 73 2.46 -6.45 9.01
CA ARG A 73 1.36 -6.23 9.97
C ARG A 73 0.00 -6.47 9.33
N LEU A 74 -0.23 -5.97 8.12
CA LEU A 74 -1.48 -6.19 7.39
C LEU A 74 -1.68 -7.67 7.08
N VAL A 75 -0.64 -8.38 6.65
CA VAL A 75 -0.68 -9.84 6.44
C VAL A 75 -1.11 -10.57 7.72
N SER A 76 -0.54 -10.20 8.88
CA SER A 76 -0.91 -10.80 10.17
C SER A 76 -2.37 -10.54 10.53
N ILE A 77 -2.82 -9.28 10.44
CA ILE A 77 -4.19 -8.89 10.78
C ILE A 77 -5.20 -9.55 9.83
N LEU A 78 -5.03 -9.37 8.53
CA LEU A 78 -5.97 -9.85 7.51
C LEU A 78 -5.93 -11.37 7.36
N GLY A 79 -4.81 -12.01 7.68
CA GLY A 79 -4.71 -13.47 7.77
C GLY A 79 -5.70 -14.05 8.78
N GLY A 80 -5.92 -13.37 9.92
CA GLY A 80 -6.94 -13.75 10.90
C GLY A 80 -8.38 -13.65 10.41
N PHE A 81 -8.63 -12.86 9.36
CA PHE A 81 -9.95 -12.68 8.73
C PHE A 81 -10.09 -13.46 7.41
N THR A 82 -9.18 -14.40 7.13
CA THR A 82 -9.12 -15.13 5.86
C THR A 82 -9.18 -16.63 6.08
N SER A 83 -10.26 -17.26 5.62
CA SER A 83 -10.45 -18.72 5.75
C SER A 83 -9.46 -19.55 4.93
N ARG A 84 -8.93 -18.97 3.83
CA ARG A 84 -7.96 -19.59 2.94
C ARG A 84 -6.78 -18.66 2.67
N PRO A 85 -5.88 -18.45 3.64
CA PRO A 85 -4.74 -17.56 3.48
C PRO A 85 -3.73 -18.07 2.44
N ASP A 86 -3.83 -19.34 2.01
CA ASP A 86 -3.09 -19.94 0.90
C ASP A 86 -3.61 -19.51 -0.49
N ARG A 87 -4.79 -18.87 -0.56
CA ARG A 87 -5.47 -18.52 -1.82
C ARG A 87 -5.82 -17.04 -1.87
N CYS A 88 -4.84 -16.23 -2.21
CA CYS A 88 -4.98 -14.81 -2.51
C CYS A 88 -4.60 -14.52 -3.96
N TYR A 89 -5.04 -13.35 -4.43
CA TYR A 89 -4.53 -12.73 -5.64
C TYR A 89 -3.67 -11.54 -5.24
N LEU A 90 -2.47 -11.46 -5.82
CA LEU A 90 -1.50 -10.40 -5.59
C LEU A 90 -1.25 -9.70 -6.92
N GLY A 91 -1.34 -8.37 -6.93
CA GLY A 91 -1.27 -7.52 -8.10
C GLY A 91 -0.09 -6.56 -8.02
N ILE A 92 0.76 -6.57 -9.05
CA ILE A 92 1.80 -5.56 -9.25
C ILE A 92 1.41 -4.65 -10.39
N TRP A 93 1.49 -3.34 -10.18
CA TRP A 93 1.17 -2.36 -11.20
C TRP A 93 2.10 -2.49 -12.41
N GLU A 94 1.53 -2.61 -13.60
CA GLU A 94 2.30 -2.73 -14.85
C GLU A 94 3.04 -1.43 -15.21
N GLY A 95 2.59 -0.29 -14.68
CA GLY A 95 3.06 1.04 -15.08
C GLY A 95 4.37 1.53 -14.46
N PHE A 96 5.10 0.71 -13.68
CA PHE A 96 6.39 1.13 -13.11
C PHE A 96 7.45 1.49 -14.15
N GLY A 97 7.26 1.13 -15.41
CA GLY A 97 8.12 1.56 -16.51
C GLY A 97 9.51 0.92 -16.54
N VAL A 98 9.71 -0.19 -15.81
CA VAL A 98 10.98 -0.91 -15.72
C VAL A 98 11.03 -2.12 -16.68
N PRO A 99 12.15 -2.38 -17.38
CA PRO A 99 12.24 -3.47 -18.37
C PRO A 99 11.98 -4.86 -17.80
N GLU A 100 12.25 -5.09 -16.52
CA GLU A 100 12.13 -6.39 -15.87
C GLU A 100 10.68 -6.89 -15.83
N LEU A 101 9.70 -5.99 -15.88
CA LEU A 101 8.28 -6.33 -16.00
C LEU A 101 7.93 -7.00 -17.34
N GLN A 102 8.79 -6.89 -18.37
CA GLN A 102 8.58 -7.61 -19.64
C GLN A 102 8.58 -9.13 -19.46
N ALA A 103 9.24 -9.65 -18.42
CA ALA A 103 9.15 -11.06 -18.05
C ALA A 103 7.72 -11.51 -17.72
N TRP A 104 6.82 -10.58 -17.40
CA TRP A 104 5.44 -10.82 -17.03
C TRP A 104 4.44 -10.48 -18.12
N ARG A 105 4.88 -10.10 -19.32
CA ARG A 105 3.99 -9.63 -20.40
C ARG A 105 2.86 -10.58 -20.78
N HIS A 106 3.00 -11.88 -20.52
CA HIS A 106 1.99 -12.91 -20.79
C HIS A 106 1.18 -13.34 -19.55
N ARG A 107 1.43 -12.74 -18.39
CA ARG A 107 0.65 -12.99 -17.17
C ARG A 107 -0.78 -12.46 -17.34
N PRO A 108 -1.77 -13.09 -16.67
CA PRO A 108 -3.10 -12.50 -16.51
C PRO A 108 -2.99 -11.09 -15.92
N ARG A 109 -3.83 -10.18 -16.42
CA ARG A 109 -3.92 -8.80 -15.94
C ARG A 109 -5.29 -8.52 -15.39
N LEU A 110 -5.35 -7.78 -14.28
CA LEU A 110 -6.56 -7.06 -13.89
C LEU A 110 -6.51 -5.66 -14.49
N PHE A 111 -7.54 -5.29 -15.23
CA PHE A 111 -7.72 -3.95 -15.74
C PHE A 111 -8.68 -3.18 -14.85
N LEU A 112 -8.21 -2.07 -14.30
CA LEU A 112 -9.00 -1.05 -13.62
C LEU A 112 -8.96 0.22 -14.49
N PRO A 113 -9.86 1.20 -14.27
CA PRO A 113 -9.76 2.49 -14.95
C PRO A 113 -8.36 3.07 -14.83
N HIS A 114 -7.71 3.31 -15.97
CA HIS A 114 -6.35 3.86 -16.11
C HIS A 114 -5.20 3.02 -15.53
N ARG A 115 -5.43 1.82 -14.98
CA ARG A 115 -4.36 0.98 -14.40
C ARG A 115 -4.52 -0.49 -14.76
N ALA A 116 -3.40 -1.15 -15.06
CA ALA A 116 -3.33 -2.59 -15.23
C ALA A 116 -2.38 -3.19 -14.19
N TYR A 117 -2.74 -4.38 -13.68
CA TYR A 117 -1.95 -5.09 -12.68
C TYR A 117 -1.68 -6.52 -13.13
N PHE A 118 -0.42 -6.93 -13.13
CA PHE A 118 -0.04 -8.33 -13.30
C PHE A 118 -0.50 -9.13 -12.08
N LEU A 119 -1.24 -10.21 -12.30
CA LEU A 119 -1.79 -11.03 -11.23
C LEU A 119 -0.96 -12.28 -10.94
N PHE A 120 -0.77 -12.53 -9.65
CA PHE A 120 -0.12 -13.69 -9.09
C PHE A 120 -1.06 -14.35 -8.09
N PRO A 121 -1.55 -15.57 -8.36
CA PRO A 121 -2.16 -16.36 -7.30
C PRO A 121 -1.07 -16.79 -6.31
N GLY A 122 -1.39 -16.76 -5.02
CA GLY A 122 -0.43 -17.16 -4.00
C GLY A 122 -0.96 -16.98 -2.58
N PRO A 123 -0.15 -17.35 -1.57
CA PRO A 123 -0.50 -17.12 -0.18
C PRO A 123 -0.43 -15.64 0.18
N ILE A 124 -1.11 -15.27 1.26
CA ILE A 124 -1.18 -13.90 1.78
C ILE A 124 0.20 -13.35 2.18
N ASP A 125 1.11 -14.19 2.67
CA ASP A 125 2.49 -13.79 3.01
C ASP A 125 3.38 -13.56 1.77
N GLY A 126 2.93 -14.00 0.60
CA GLY A 126 3.56 -13.70 -0.68
C GLY A 126 3.55 -12.20 -1.03
N VAL A 127 2.70 -11.40 -0.39
CA VAL A 127 2.58 -9.94 -0.61
C VAL A 127 3.94 -9.25 -0.54
N ALA A 128 4.76 -9.58 0.46
CA ALA A 128 6.05 -8.90 0.69
C ALA A 128 7.22 -9.55 -0.06
N ALA A 129 6.99 -10.67 -0.75
CA ALA A 129 8.03 -11.47 -1.39
C ALA A 129 8.11 -11.27 -2.91
N LEU A 130 7.23 -10.44 -3.49
CA LEU A 130 7.25 -10.17 -4.92
C LEU A 130 8.47 -9.35 -5.32
N SER A 131 9.10 -9.76 -6.42
CA SER A 131 10.26 -9.10 -6.99
C SER A 131 10.22 -9.14 -8.51
N PHE A 132 10.59 -8.03 -9.14
CA PHE A 132 10.90 -7.97 -10.57
C PHE A 132 12.33 -7.46 -10.72
N GLY A 133 13.17 -8.24 -11.40
CA GLY A 133 14.61 -8.00 -11.41
C GLY A 133 15.21 -8.12 -10.02
N THR A 134 15.99 -7.12 -9.63
CA THR A 134 16.58 -6.98 -8.29
C THR A 134 15.70 -6.17 -7.33
N PHE A 135 14.56 -5.66 -7.78
CA PHE A 135 13.67 -4.81 -6.99
C PHE A 135 12.62 -5.67 -6.28
N GLN A 136 12.67 -5.68 -4.95
CA GLN A 136 11.57 -6.18 -4.13
C GLN A 136 10.50 -5.11 -4.02
N HIS A 137 9.25 -5.49 -4.27
CA HIS A 137 8.12 -4.57 -4.19
C HIS A 137 6.89 -5.30 -3.67
N PRO A 138 6.26 -4.84 -2.57
CA PRO A 138 5.02 -5.43 -2.10
C PRO A 138 3.90 -5.35 -3.14
N ALA A 139 2.96 -6.29 -3.11
CA ALA A 139 1.79 -6.22 -3.98
C ALA A 139 1.05 -4.88 -3.81
N ASN A 140 0.80 -4.16 -4.91
CA ASN A 140 0.02 -2.91 -4.89
C ASN A 140 -1.46 -3.18 -4.65
N LEU A 141 -1.97 -4.33 -5.10
CA LEU A 141 -3.36 -4.71 -4.96
C LEU A 141 -3.44 -6.18 -4.52
N TRP A 142 -4.16 -6.50 -3.46
CA TRP A 142 -4.27 -7.89 -3.02
C TRP A 142 -5.54 -8.18 -2.23
N TRP A 143 -6.08 -9.39 -2.42
CA TRP A 143 -7.34 -9.83 -1.84
C TRP A 143 -7.41 -11.36 -1.78
N PRO A 144 -8.19 -11.95 -0.87
CA PRO A 144 -8.39 -13.39 -0.81
C PRO A 144 -9.34 -13.85 -1.92
N GLN A 145 -9.27 -15.12 -2.31
CA GLN A 145 -10.17 -15.69 -3.33
C GLN A 145 -11.66 -15.46 -3.01
N THR A 146 -12.01 -15.39 -1.72
CA THR A 146 -13.36 -15.13 -1.21
C THR A 146 -13.84 -13.68 -1.39
N ARG A 147 -12.95 -12.74 -1.74
CA ARG A 147 -13.24 -11.31 -1.93
C ARG A 147 -13.92 -10.67 -0.71
N THR A 148 -13.57 -11.11 0.49
CA THR A 148 -14.13 -10.60 1.76
C THR A 148 -13.51 -9.25 2.15
N TRP A 149 -12.29 -8.99 1.71
CA TRP A 149 -11.60 -7.72 1.86
C TRP A 149 -10.69 -7.47 0.65
N CYS A 150 -10.21 -6.24 0.48
CA CYS A 150 -9.24 -5.85 -0.54
C CYS A 150 -8.26 -4.83 0.04
N VAL A 151 -6.99 -4.92 -0.34
CA VAL A 151 -5.97 -3.93 0.01
C VAL A 151 -5.42 -3.31 -1.28
N ALA A 152 -5.39 -1.98 -1.33
CA ALA A 152 -4.89 -1.22 -2.47
C ALA A 152 -3.93 -0.12 -1.99
N THR A 153 -2.65 -0.27 -2.31
CA THR A 153 -1.65 0.80 -2.16
C THR A 153 -1.79 1.75 -3.34
N ASP A 154 -2.07 3.01 -3.05
CA ASP A 154 -2.12 4.03 -4.09
C ASP A 154 -0.72 4.28 -4.63
N ILE A 155 -0.59 4.36 -5.95
CA ILE A 155 0.69 4.49 -6.64
C ILE A 155 1.25 5.92 -6.50
N ASP A 156 0.37 6.91 -6.37
CA ASP A 156 0.74 8.33 -6.38
C ASP A 156 0.62 8.97 -4.99
N LEU A 157 0.31 8.18 -3.96
CA LEU A 157 0.14 8.65 -2.58
C LEU A 157 0.98 7.85 -1.60
N TYR A 158 1.01 8.36 -0.37
CA TYR A 158 1.76 7.82 0.77
C TYR A 158 0.92 6.88 1.65
N GLU A 159 0.02 6.12 1.02
CA GLU A 159 -1.03 5.43 1.76
C GLU A 159 -1.55 4.17 1.07
N THR A 160 -2.10 3.31 1.92
CA THR A 160 -2.75 2.07 1.52
C THR A 160 -4.16 2.04 2.06
N TYR A 161 -5.08 1.64 1.20
CA TYR A 161 -6.50 1.51 1.49
C TYR A 161 -6.85 0.05 1.78
N ILE A 162 -7.72 -0.15 2.75
CA ILE A 162 -8.28 -1.47 3.10
C ILE A 162 -9.79 -1.34 3.04
N GLU A 163 -10.41 -2.24 2.30
CA GLU A 163 -11.85 -2.35 2.18
C GLU A 163 -12.29 -3.71 2.67
N ALA A 164 -13.39 -3.77 3.42
CA ALA A 164 -13.94 -5.00 3.95
C ALA A 164 -15.46 -5.04 3.76
N ARG A 165 -15.97 -6.24 3.47
CA ARG A 165 -17.41 -6.47 3.43
C ARG A 165 -17.91 -6.55 4.87
N GLY A 166 -19.08 -5.97 5.12
CA GLY A 166 -19.74 -6.15 6.41
C GLY A 166 -20.01 -7.64 6.65
N SER A 167 -19.90 -8.04 7.90
CA SER A 167 -20.48 -9.32 8.32
C SER A 167 -21.99 -9.08 8.40
N GLY A 168 -22.72 -9.59 7.41
CA GLY A 168 -24.17 -9.78 7.54
C GLY A 168 -24.50 -10.82 8.60
#